data_AF-A0A2V8EQG4-F1
#
_entry.id   AF-A0A2V8EQG4-F1
#
_cell.length_a   1.000
_cell.length_b   1.000
_cell.length_c   1.000
_cell.angle_alpha   90.00
_cell.angle_beta   90.00
_cell.angle_gamma   90.00
#
_symmetry.space_group_name_H-M   'P 1'
#
loop_
_entity.id
_entity.type
_entity.pdbx_description
1 polymer ?
#
loop_
_entity_poly.entity_id
_entity_poly.type
_entity_poly.pdbx_seq_one_letter_code
_entity_poly.pdbx_strand_id
1 'polypeptide(L)'
;MRRIASLGLLALALNSAACDRTGDEARKRIVPEYDKATGRLQLLKYDSNGDGKVDTWSYMDGPRIVRIEIDKDGDGTVDRWEYYTPDQKIEKIGFSRVNDGKEDAWSYAGPDGSVVRIDVSTKRDGKVTRVERYEQNHLVAAEEDTDGDGSIDKWETYDGARLASVAFDTEHRGRAGRRLVYLADGGARVEVDAHGDGHFVAASGQPSTPNPRHR
;
A
#
# COMPACT_ATOMS: atom_id res chain seq x y z
N MET A 1 34.08 -11.20 -30.60
CA MET A 1 34.47 -10.23 -31.64
C MET A 1 34.50 -8.84 -31.04
N ARG A 2 35.67 -8.20 -31.04
CA ARG A 2 35.91 -6.85 -30.51
C ARG A 2 35.39 -5.80 -31.48
N ARG A 3 34.79 -4.72 -30.96
CA ARG A 3 34.79 -3.40 -31.62
C ARG A 3 35.29 -2.37 -30.62
N ILE A 4 36.47 -1.85 -30.90
CA ILE A 4 37.07 -0.64 -30.33
C ILE A 4 36.90 0.44 -31.39
N ALA A 5 36.40 1.62 -31.02
CA ALA A 5 36.53 2.93 -31.69
C ALA A 5 35.49 3.87 -31.05
N SER A 6 35.73 5.11 -30.62
CA SER A 6 36.91 5.97 -30.61
C SER A 6 36.65 7.10 -29.62
N LEU A 7 37.73 7.59 -29.01
CA LEU A 7 37.77 8.81 -28.21
C LEU A 7 37.48 10.03 -29.10
N GLY A 8 36.54 10.88 -28.69
CA GLY A 8 36.26 12.18 -29.30
C GLY A 8 36.34 13.27 -28.24
N LEU A 9 37.52 13.86 -28.09
CA LEU A 9 37.76 15.03 -27.24
C LEU A 9 37.27 16.27 -28.00
N LEU A 10 36.20 16.92 -27.54
CA LEU A 10 35.80 18.23 -28.04
C LEU A 10 35.93 19.25 -26.89
N ALA A 11 37.07 19.93 -26.88
CA ALA A 11 37.23 21.15 -26.10
C ALA A 11 36.58 22.31 -26.87
N LEU A 12 35.58 22.97 -26.27
CA LEU A 12 35.10 24.25 -26.78
C LEU A 12 34.73 25.19 -25.63
N ALA A 13 35.55 26.23 -25.51
CA ALA A 13 35.31 27.58 -25.00
C ALA A 13 34.50 27.79 -23.70
N LEU A 14 35.22 28.26 -22.68
CA LEU A 14 34.68 29.08 -21.59
C LEU A 14 34.05 30.35 -22.18
N ASN A 15 32.72 30.44 -22.09
CA ASN A 15 32.00 31.71 -22.09
C ASN A 15 31.30 31.88 -20.73
N SER A 16 31.62 32.99 -20.10
CA SER A 16 31.16 33.46 -18.80
C SER A 16 29.65 33.73 -18.74
N ALA A 17 29.09 33.55 -17.54
CA ALA A 17 27.78 34.00 -17.04
C ALA A 17 26.54 33.18 -17.44
N ALA A 18 26.39 32.00 -16.84
CA ALA A 18 25.09 31.33 -16.69
C ALA A 18 24.93 30.64 -15.31
N CYS A 19 25.60 31.15 -14.27
CA CYS A 19 25.43 30.67 -12.90
C CYS A 19 24.71 31.75 -12.11
N ASP A 20 23.37 31.77 -12.14
CA ASP A 20 22.54 32.25 -11.00
C ASP A 20 21.03 32.15 -11.25
N ARG A 21 20.56 32.12 -12.50
CA ARG A 21 19.12 32.18 -12.80
C ARG A 21 18.31 30.94 -12.41
N THR A 22 18.95 29.77 -12.27
CA THR A 22 18.26 28.53 -11.89
C THR A 22 18.05 28.39 -10.38
N GLY A 23 18.90 29.04 -9.56
CA GLY A 23 18.82 28.95 -8.10
C GLY A 23 17.67 29.78 -7.52
N ASP A 24 17.41 30.97 -8.06
CA ASP A 24 16.34 31.85 -7.57
C ASP A 24 14.94 31.35 -7.94
N GLU A 25 14.77 30.78 -9.14
CA GLU A 25 13.50 30.18 -9.56
C GLU A 25 13.21 28.86 -8.83
N ALA A 26 14.24 28.08 -8.46
CA ALA A 26 14.08 26.90 -7.61
C ALA A 26 13.71 27.27 -6.16
N ARG A 27 14.26 28.36 -5.61
CA ARG A 27 13.94 28.85 -4.26
C ARG A 27 12.50 29.38 -4.14
N LYS A 28 11.90 29.90 -5.21
CA LYS A 28 10.50 30.33 -5.24
C LYS A 28 9.49 29.18 -5.15
N ARG A 29 9.92 27.93 -5.39
CA ARG A 29 9.04 26.75 -5.43
C ARG A 29 8.79 26.12 -4.07
N ILE A 30 9.55 26.49 -3.04
CA ILE A 30 9.41 25.95 -1.68
C ILE A 30 8.93 27.06 -0.75
N VAL A 31 7.79 26.83 -0.09
CA VAL A 31 7.22 27.78 0.87
C VAL A 31 7.15 27.10 2.24
N PRO A 32 8.00 27.51 3.22
CA PRO A 32 7.92 27.01 4.58
C PRO A 32 6.86 27.74 5.40
N GLU A 33 6.17 27.02 6.28
CA GLU A 33 5.29 27.56 7.31
C GLU A 33 5.79 27.13 8.69
N TYR A 34 5.93 28.12 9.57
CA TYR A 34 6.43 27.95 10.93
C TYR A 34 5.34 28.26 11.93
N ASP A 35 5.37 27.53 13.05
CA ASP A 35 4.58 27.84 14.23
C ASP A 35 4.91 29.25 14.74
N LYS A 36 3.90 30.11 14.88
CA LYS A 36 4.13 31.53 15.23
C LYS A 36 4.64 31.73 16.66
N ALA A 37 4.37 30.80 17.57
CA ALA A 37 4.74 30.93 18.98
C ALA A 37 6.14 30.36 19.25
N THR A 38 6.45 29.21 18.66
CA THR A 38 7.67 28.45 18.92
C THR A 38 8.74 28.60 17.84
N GLY A 39 8.37 29.10 16.65
CA GLY A 39 9.26 29.20 15.49
C GLY A 39 9.62 27.84 14.87
N ARG A 40 8.96 26.74 15.28
CA ARG A 40 9.23 25.40 14.73
C ARG A 40 8.59 25.24 13.36
N LEU A 41 9.32 24.67 12.41
CA LEU A 41 8.79 24.34 11.08
C LEU A 41 7.66 23.31 11.20
N GLN A 42 6.52 23.59 10.56
CA GLN A 42 5.31 22.75 10.59
C GLN A 42 4.91 22.23 9.22
N LEU A 43 5.21 22.96 8.14
CA LEU A 43 4.84 22.56 6.79
C LEU A 43 5.86 23.10 5.77
N LEU A 44 6.18 22.31 4.76
CA LEU A 44 6.82 22.75 3.53
C LEU A 44 5.86 22.47 2.38
N LYS A 45 5.53 23.51 1.62
CA LYS A 45 4.80 23.41 0.35
C LYS A 45 5.81 23.45 -0.79
N TYR A 46 5.68 22.54 -1.74
CA TYR A 46 6.57 22.45 -2.88
C TYR A 46 5.80 22.34 -4.19
N ASP A 47 6.16 23.18 -5.15
CA ASP A 47 5.76 23.13 -6.55
C ASP A 47 6.87 22.41 -7.33
N SER A 48 6.69 21.11 -7.57
CA SER A 48 7.76 20.26 -8.09
C SER A 48 8.08 20.54 -9.56
N ASN A 49 7.09 20.97 -10.34
CA ASN A 49 7.22 21.18 -11.77
C ASN A 49 7.41 22.67 -12.16
N GLY A 50 7.08 23.61 -11.26
CA GLY A 50 7.23 25.04 -11.45
C GLY A 50 6.07 25.72 -12.19
N ASP A 51 4.89 25.12 -12.20
CA ASP A 51 3.70 25.67 -12.88
C ASP A 51 2.93 26.70 -12.02
N GLY A 52 3.40 26.95 -10.80
CA GLY A 52 2.80 27.87 -9.84
C GLY A 52 1.75 27.22 -8.94
N LYS A 53 1.51 25.91 -9.04
CA LYS A 53 0.66 25.14 -8.15
C LYS A 53 1.51 24.25 -7.25
N VAL A 54 1.12 24.18 -5.98
CA VAL A 54 1.75 23.24 -5.05
C VAL A 54 1.20 21.85 -5.36
N ASP A 55 2.10 20.88 -5.49
CA ASP A 55 1.78 19.47 -5.73
C ASP A 55 2.30 18.57 -4.59
N THR A 56 3.08 19.12 -3.66
CA THR A 56 3.70 18.38 -2.56
C THR A 56 3.60 19.16 -1.25
N TRP A 57 3.13 18.49 -0.19
CA TRP A 57 3.01 19.05 1.16
C TRP A 57 3.74 18.16 2.16
N SER A 58 4.86 18.63 2.72
CA SER A 58 5.60 17.92 3.77
C SER A 58 5.25 18.49 5.14
N TYR A 59 4.53 17.71 5.95
CA TYR A 59 4.21 18.02 7.34
C TYR A 59 5.40 17.72 8.23
N MET A 60 5.78 18.71 9.04
CA MET A 60 7.04 18.76 9.77
C MET A 60 6.82 18.89 11.28
N ASP A 61 7.77 18.36 12.04
CA ASP A 61 7.92 18.56 13.48
C ASP A 61 9.32 19.14 13.75
N GLY A 62 9.49 20.44 13.46
CA GLY A 62 10.81 21.06 13.38
C GLY A 62 11.60 20.49 12.19
N PRO A 63 12.80 19.92 12.39
CA PRO A 63 13.58 19.35 11.28
C PRO A 63 13.12 17.94 10.85
N ARG A 64 12.15 17.33 11.57
CA ARG A 64 11.68 15.97 11.28
C ARG A 64 10.49 16.00 10.34
N ILE A 65 10.51 15.15 9.33
CA ILE A 65 9.34 14.86 8.48
C ILE A 65 8.42 13.91 9.25
N VAL A 66 7.13 14.24 9.28
CA VAL A 66 6.07 13.40 9.87
C VAL A 66 5.26 12.73 8.76
N ARG A 67 4.89 13.50 7.73
CA ARG A 67 4.08 13.02 6.61
C ARG A 67 4.37 13.81 5.35
N ILE A 68 4.29 13.20 4.18
CA ILE A 68 4.28 13.89 2.89
C ILE A 68 3.00 13.54 2.14
N GLU A 69 2.32 14.54 1.60
CA GLU A 69 1.20 14.38 0.66
C GLU A 69 1.65 14.80 -0.73
N ILE A 70 1.30 14.02 -1.76
CA ILE A 70 1.74 14.22 -3.15
C ILE A 70 0.54 14.08 -4.08
N ASP A 71 0.25 15.13 -4.83
CA ASP A 71 -0.55 15.14 -6.06
C ASP A 71 0.41 14.83 -7.21
N LYS A 72 0.34 13.63 -7.78
CA LYS A 72 1.33 13.15 -8.75
C LYS A 72 1.01 13.56 -10.17
N ASP A 73 -0.26 13.75 -10.49
CA ASP A 73 -0.72 14.04 -11.85
C ASP A 73 -1.17 15.51 -12.03
N GLY A 74 -1.18 16.29 -10.95
CA GLY A 74 -1.43 17.72 -10.95
C GLY A 74 -2.91 18.08 -11.09
N ASP A 75 -3.81 17.14 -10.78
CA ASP A 75 -5.25 17.35 -10.90
C ASP A 75 -5.87 18.10 -9.70
N GLY A 76 -5.07 18.36 -8.66
CA GLY A 76 -5.48 19.01 -7.41
C GLY A 76 -5.89 18.02 -6.31
N THR A 77 -5.77 16.73 -6.55
CA THR A 77 -6.12 15.63 -5.66
C THR A 77 -4.85 14.95 -5.18
N VAL A 78 -4.74 14.69 -3.87
CA VAL A 78 -3.61 13.93 -3.35
C VAL A 78 -3.76 12.46 -3.75
N ASP A 79 -2.70 11.89 -4.31
CA ASP A 79 -2.63 10.47 -4.71
C ASP A 79 -1.92 9.60 -3.69
N ARG A 80 -1.01 10.21 -2.91
CA ARG A 80 -0.06 9.49 -2.07
C ARG A 80 0.22 10.21 -0.78
N TRP A 81 0.20 9.44 0.30
CA TRP A 81 0.55 9.87 1.65
C TRP A 81 1.71 9.02 2.15
N GLU A 82 2.85 9.63 2.42
CA GLU A 82 4.00 8.93 3.02
C GLU A 82 4.07 9.27 4.50
N TYR A 83 4.10 8.26 5.36
CA TYR A 83 4.21 8.42 6.80
C TYR A 83 5.61 8.04 7.26
N TYR A 84 6.19 8.80 8.18
CA TYR A 84 7.56 8.61 8.63
C TYR A 84 7.65 8.27 10.11
N THR A 85 8.54 7.33 10.42
CA THR A 85 8.92 6.98 11.78
C THR A 85 9.80 8.08 12.42
N PRO A 86 9.95 8.07 13.76
CA PRO A 86 10.85 9.01 14.45
C PRO A 86 12.32 8.94 13.99
N ASP A 87 12.79 7.80 13.48
CA ASP A 87 14.12 7.62 12.87
C ASP A 87 14.19 7.99 11.38
N GLN A 88 13.17 8.70 10.87
CA GLN A 88 13.10 9.26 9.52
C GLN A 88 13.13 8.20 8.40
N LYS A 89 12.48 7.06 8.65
CA LYS A 89 12.21 6.03 7.64
C LYS A 89 10.73 6.05 7.27
N ILE A 90 10.40 5.61 6.06
CA ILE A 90 8.99 5.42 5.67
C ILE A 90 8.42 4.28 6.52
N GLU A 91 7.35 4.59 7.27
CA GLU A 91 6.56 3.62 8.03
C GLU A 91 5.55 2.91 7.13
N LYS A 92 4.80 3.71 6.34
CA LYS A 92 3.74 3.23 5.45
C LYS A 92 3.45 4.26 4.36
N ILE A 93 2.86 3.79 3.26
CA ILE A 93 2.41 4.63 2.16
C ILE A 93 0.91 4.43 1.98
N GLY A 94 0.14 5.48 2.19
CA GLY A 94 -1.29 5.55 1.93
C GLY A 94 -1.62 5.87 0.47
N PHE A 95 -2.78 5.38 0.02
CA PHE A 95 -3.37 5.66 -1.29
C PHE A 95 -4.91 5.59 -1.22
N SER A 96 -5.57 6.24 -2.16
CA SER A 96 -7.04 6.14 -2.33
C SER A 96 -7.35 5.06 -3.37
N ARG A 97 -8.21 4.09 -3.03
CA ARG A 97 -8.67 3.06 -3.97
C ARG A 97 -9.66 3.58 -5.01
N VAL A 98 -10.17 4.81 -4.84
CA VAL A 98 -11.16 5.43 -5.73
C VAL A 98 -10.72 6.82 -6.22
N ASN A 99 -9.48 7.23 -5.94
CA ASN A 99 -8.87 8.47 -6.43
C ASN A 99 -9.70 9.74 -6.14
N ASP A 100 -10.11 9.94 -4.89
CA ASP A 100 -10.91 11.09 -4.44
C ASP A 100 -10.20 11.98 -3.40
N GLY A 101 -8.87 11.84 -3.28
CA GLY A 101 -8.09 12.64 -2.33
C GLY A 101 -8.23 12.22 -0.87
N LYS A 102 -8.82 11.05 -0.63
CA LYS A 102 -8.90 10.45 0.71
C LYS A 102 -8.33 9.04 0.69
N GLU A 103 -7.19 8.87 1.35
CA GLU A 103 -6.61 7.54 1.57
C GLU A 103 -7.57 6.62 2.33
N ASP A 104 -7.64 5.38 1.86
CA ASP A 104 -8.41 4.31 2.49
C ASP A 104 -7.66 2.96 2.45
N ALA A 105 -6.39 2.97 2.05
CA ALA A 105 -5.49 1.84 2.10
C ALA A 105 -4.05 2.29 2.37
N TRP A 106 -3.27 1.45 3.06
CA TRP A 106 -1.89 1.71 3.46
C TRP A 106 -1.00 0.49 3.18
N SER A 107 0.03 0.68 2.37
CA SER A 107 1.05 -0.33 2.11
C SER A 107 2.22 -0.23 3.10
N TYR A 108 2.77 -1.38 3.46
CA TYR A 108 3.95 -1.53 4.30
C TYR A 108 5.00 -2.34 3.54
N ALA A 109 6.23 -1.83 3.50
CA ALA A 109 7.34 -2.47 2.81
C ALA A 109 8.21 -3.30 3.77
N GLY A 110 8.72 -4.43 3.28
CA GLY A 110 9.75 -5.22 3.93
C GLY A 110 11.15 -4.60 3.79
N PRO A 111 12.19 -5.21 4.41
CA PRO A 111 13.56 -4.71 4.36
C PRO A 111 14.17 -4.59 2.96
N ASP A 112 13.67 -5.36 1.99
CA ASP A 112 14.08 -5.34 0.58
C ASP A 112 13.26 -4.35 -0.28
N GLY A 113 12.32 -3.63 0.33
CA GLY A 113 11.43 -2.68 -0.34
C GLY A 113 10.20 -3.31 -0.98
N SER A 114 10.03 -4.64 -0.93
CA SER A 114 8.82 -5.32 -1.42
C SER A 114 7.62 -5.02 -0.52
N VAL A 115 6.41 -4.94 -1.08
CA VAL A 115 5.19 -4.79 -0.27
C VAL A 115 4.94 -6.12 0.43
N VAL A 116 4.85 -6.09 1.76
CA VAL A 116 4.59 -7.27 2.60
C VAL A 116 3.21 -7.24 3.24
N ARG A 117 2.59 -6.05 3.32
CA ARG A 117 1.25 -5.87 3.87
C ARG A 117 0.53 -4.69 3.25
N ILE A 118 -0.78 -4.82 3.05
CA ILE A 118 -1.69 -3.71 2.78
C ILE A 118 -2.82 -3.74 3.80
N ASP A 119 -2.96 -2.66 4.56
CA ASP A 119 -4.10 -2.45 5.45
C ASP A 119 -5.15 -1.62 4.71
N VAL A 120 -6.43 -1.97 4.83
CA VAL A 120 -7.53 -1.38 4.05
C VAL A 120 -8.68 -0.99 4.98
N SER A 121 -9.14 0.25 4.86
CA SER A 121 -10.42 0.70 5.41
C SER A 121 -11.52 0.44 4.38
N THR A 122 -12.16 -0.74 4.45
CA THR A 122 -13.09 -1.18 3.40
C THR A 122 -14.26 -0.21 3.24
N LYS A 123 -14.74 0.36 4.36
CA LYS A 123 -15.83 1.36 4.44
C LYS A 123 -15.34 2.81 4.26
N ARG A 124 -14.03 3.06 4.11
CA ARG A 124 -13.43 4.39 3.89
C ARG A 124 -13.69 5.39 5.02
N ASP A 125 -13.81 4.91 6.24
CA ASP A 125 -14.02 5.70 7.46
C ASP A 125 -12.73 5.91 8.26
N GLY A 126 -11.59 5.39 7.76
CA GLY A 126 -10.27 5.48 8.39
C GLY A 126 -9.97 4.33 9.35
N LYS A 127 -10.92 3.43 9.60
CA LYS A 127 -10.69 2.21 10.38
C LYS A 127 -10.28 1.08 9.45
N VAL A 128 -9.17 0.42 9.77
CA VAL A 128 -8.72 -0.77 9.04
C VAL A 128 -9.63 -1.93 9.41
N THR A 129 -10.31 -2.48 8.40
CA THR A 129 -11.21 -3.63 8.52
C THR A 129 -10.71 -4.81 7.68
N ARG A 130 -9.71 -4.61 6.82
CA ARG A 130 -9.07 -5.69 6.06
C ARG A 130 -7.55 -5.54 6.10
N VAL A 131 -6.87 -6.65 6.32
CA VAL A 131 -5.40 -6.75 6.28
C VAL A 131 -5.01 -7.81 5.27
N GLU A 132 -4.19 -7.43 4.30
CA GLU A 132 -3.67 -8.29 3.25
C GLU A 132 -2.18 -8.53 3.45
N ARG A 133 -1.72 -9.77 3.26
CA ARG A 133 -0.31 -10.16 3.40
C ARG A 133 0.25 -10.62 2.08
N TYR A 134 1.47 -10.17 1.79
CA TYR A 134 2.13 -10.42 0.53
C TYR A 134 3.48 -11.11 0.74
N GLU A 135 3.77 -12.11 -0.09
CA GLU A 135 5.08 -12.75 -0.18
C GLU A 135 5.52 -12.73 -1.64
N GLN A 136 6.76 -12.31 -1.89
CA GLN A 136 7.31 -12.20 -3.25
C GLN A 136 6.38 -11.42 -4.20
N ASN A 137 5.71 -10.38 -3.67
CA ASN A 137 4.76 -9.54 -4.39
C ASN A 137 3.44 -10.24 -4.82
N HIS A 138 3.12 -11.39 -4.21
CA HIS A 138 1.86 -12.13 -4.37
C HIS A 138 1.04 -12.08 -3.08
N LEU A 139 -0.27 -11.84 -3.19
CA LEU A 139 -1.20 -11.95 -2.06
C LEU A 139 -1.24 -13.41 -1.61
N VAL A 140 -0.88 -13.68 -0.35
CA VAL A 140 -0.87 -15.05 0.22
C VAL A 140 -1.96 -15.25 1.26
N ALA A 141 -2.40 -14.19 1.93
CA ALA A 141 -3.45 -14.25 2.93
C ALA A 141 -4.17 -12.91 3.06
N ALA A 142 -5.43 -12.96 3.50
CA ALA A 142 -6.14 -11.78 3.95
C ALA A 142 -7.04 -12.09 5.14
N GLU A 143 -7.23 -11.09 6.00
CA GLU A 143 -8.04 -11.14 7.21
C GLU A 143 -9.01 -9.95 7.13
N GLU A 144 -10.29 -10.17 7.43
CA GLU A 144 -11.33 -9.13 7.30
C GLU A 144 -12.35 -9.20 8.43
N ASP A 145 -12.61 -8.03 9.04
CA ASP A 145 -13.75 -7.69 9.87
C ASP A 145 -14.84 -7.14 8.94
N THR A 146 -15.78 -8.02 8.56
CA THR A 146 -16.78 -7.74 7.53
C THR A 146 -17.95 -6.90 8.07
N ASP A 147 -18.25 -6.99 9.36
CA ASP A 147 -19.35 -6.26 9.98
C ASP A 147 -18.92 -4.98 10.72
N GLY A 148 -17.64 -4.84 11.06
CA GLY A 148 -17.04 -3.68 11.70
C GLY A 148 -17.14 -3.70 13.22
N ASP A 149 -17.31 -4.88 13.85
CA ASP A 149 -17.40 -5.02 15.30
C ASP A 149 -16.02 -4.95 16.01
N GLY A 150 -14.93 -4.95 15.25
CA GLY A 150 -13.55 -4.93 15.73
C GLY A 150 -12.89 -6.30 15.86
N SER A 151 -13.59 -7.37 15.52
CA SER A 151 -13.10 -8.75 15.47
C SER A 151 -13.02 -9.24 14.04
N ILE A 152 -11.95 -9.97 13.70
CA ILE A 152 -11.88 -10.60 12.38
C ILE A 152 -12.88 -11.77 12.35
N ASP A 153 -13.73 -11.80 11.33
CA ASP A 153 -14.69 -12.88 11.10
C ASP A 153 -14.44 -13.65 9.79
N LYS A 154 -13.49 -13.20 8.96
CA LYS A 154 -13.19 -13.81 7.67
C LYS A 154 -11.69 -13.90 7.42
N TRP A 155 -11.23 -15.07 6.97
CA TRP A 155 -9.83 -15.35 6.60
C TRP A 155 -9.75 -15.96 5.21
N GLU A 156 -8.82 -15.51 4.40
CA GLU A 156 -8.55 -16.00 3.04
C GLU A 156 -7.11 -16.49 2.97
N THR A 157 -6.87 -17.59 2.23
CA THR A 157 -5.52 -18.03 1.84
C THR A 157 -5.45 -18.22 0.34
N TYR A 158 -4.27 -18.00 -0.22
CA TYR A 158 -4.03 -18.00 -1.66
C TYR A 158 -2.88 -18.95 -2.01
N ASP A 159 -3.01 -19.61 -3.15
CA ASP A 159 -1.99 -20.44 -3.79
C ASP A 159 -1.70 -19.85 -5.17
N GLY A 160 -0.62 -19.06 -5.26
CA GLY A 160 -0.38 -18.19 -6.41
C GLY A 160 -1.52 -17.19 -6.60
N ALA A 161 -2.09 -17.11 -7.80
CA ALA A 161 -3.22 -16.23 -8.10
C ALA A 161 -4.60 -16.82 -7.70
N ARG A 162 -4.64 -18.04 -7.15
CA ARG A 162 -5.88 -18.76 -6.87
C ARG A 162 -6.24 -18.65 -5.41
N LEU A 163 -7.49 -18.28 -5.12
CA LEU A 163 -8.05 -18.38 -3.77
C LEU A 163 -8.09 -19.86 -3.36
N ALA A 164 -7.26 -20.24 -2.38
CA ALA A 164 -7.11 -21.62 -1.92
C ALA A 164 -8.15 -21.96 -0.84
N SER A 165 -8.44 -21.03 0.06
CA SER A 165 -9.52 -21.22 1.03
C SER A 165 -10.13 -19.91 1.52
N VAL A 166 -11.37 -19.98 1.98
CA VAL A 166 -12.01 -18.92 2.79
C VAL A 166 -12.60 -19.53 4.05
N ALA A 167 -12.24 -19.01 5.21
CA ALA A 167 -12.74 -19.42 6.51
C ALA A 167 -13.56 -18.31 7.16
N PHE A 168 -14.59 -18.69 7.92
CA PHE A 168 -15.55 -17.77 8.53
C PHE A 168 -15.76 -18.09 10.01
N ASP A 169 -15.84 -17.05 10.83
CA ASP A 169 -16.31 -17.08 12.21
C ASP A 169 -17.70 -16.46 12.29
N THR A 170 -18.72 -17.26 11.98
CA THR A 170 -20.12 -16.83 12.05
C THR A 170 -20.67 -16.77 13.48
N GLU A 171 -19.88 -17.19 14.47
CA GLU A 171 -20.31 -17.29 15.88
C GLU A 171 -19.62 -16.24 16.76
N HIS A 172 -18.78 -15.36 16.19
CA HIS A 172 -18.04 -14.31 16.89
C HIS A 172 -17.23 -14.82 18.08
N ARG A 173 -16.57 -15.97 17.91
CA ARG A 173 -15.76 -16.64 18.94
C ARG A 173 -14.26 -16.33 18.81
N GLY A 174 -13.88 -15.46 17.87
CA GLY A 174 -12.50 -15.08 17.55
C GLY A 174 -11.75 -16.13 16.72
N ARG A 175 -12.45 -17.11 16.14
CA ARG A 175 -11.85 -18.21 15.38
C ARG A 175 -12.86 -18.81 14.40
N ALA A 176 -12.38 -19.07 13.18
CA ALA A 176 -13.21 -19.67 12.16
C ALA A 176 -13.79 -21.03 12.59
N GLY A 177 -15.05 -21.28 12.26
CA GLY A 177 -15.72 -22.57 12.46
C GLY A 177 -16.03 -23.33 11.19
N ARG A 178 -16.01 -22.64 10.06
CA ARG A 178 -16.27 -23.22 8.75
C ARG A 178 -15.29 -22.68 7.73
N ARG A 179 -14.81 -23.53 6.85
CA ARG A 179 -13.91 -23.17 5.75
C ARG A 179 -14.37 -23.79 4.44
N LEU A 180 -14.36 -23.02 3.36
CA LEU A 180 -14.42 -23.52 1.99
C LEU A 180 -12.99 -23.68 1.48
N VAL A 181 -12.66 -24.85 0.96
CA VAL A 181 -11.36 -25.14 0.33
C VAL A 181 -11.59 -25.35 -1.16
N TYR A 182 -10.88 -24.59 -1.98
CA TYR A 182 -10.89 -24.71 -3.43
C TYR A 182 -9.71 -25.57 -3.87
N LEU A 183 -10.00 -26.60 -4.64
CA LEU A 183 -9.03 -27.55 -5.16
C LEU A 183 -8.49 -27.06 -6.51
N ALA A 184 -7.30 -27.53 -6.88
CA ALA A 184 -6.65 -27.14 -8.14
C ALA A 184 -7.42 -27.62 -9.39
N ASP A 185 -8.31 -28.60 -9.25
CA ASP A 185 -9.18 -29.11 -10.32
C ASP A 185 -10.47 -28.29 -10.49
N GLY A 186 -10.64 -27.20 -9.73
CA GLY A 186 -11.83 -26.37 -9.73
C GLY A 186 -12.95 -26.87 -8.81
N GLY A 187 -12.76 -28.01 -8.15
CA GLY A 187 -13.66 -28.49 -7.10
C GLY A 187 -13.60 -27.62 -5.84
N ALA A 188 -14.63 -27.72 -5.02
CA ALA A 188 -14.64 -27.10 -3.70
C ALA A 188 -15.19 -28.09 -2.67
N ARG A 189 -14.68 -28.01 -1.44
CA ARG A 189 -15.22 -28.75 -0.30
C ARG A 189 -15.40 -27.85 0.90
N VAL A 190 -16.41 -28.16 1.70
CA VAL A 190 -16.62 -27.51 3.00
C VAL A 190 -15.95 -28.33 4.08
N GLU A 191 -15.22 -27.66 4.96
CA GLU A 191 -14.65 -28.20 6.18
C GLU A 191 -15.18 -27.44 7.39
N VAL A 192 -15.27 -28.12 8.53
CA VAL A 192 -15.76 -27.59 9.80
C VAL A 192 -14.77 -27.87 10.92
N ASP A 193 -14.65 -26.92 11.84
CA ASP A 193 -13.95 -27.07 13.10
C ASP A 193 -14.99 -26.97 14.24
N ALA A 194 -15.53 -28.14 14.59
CA ALA A 194 -16.59 -28.27 15.58
C ALA A 194 -16.12 -27.97 17.01
N HIS A 195 -14.82 -28.13 17.29
CA HIS A 195 -14.25 -27.96 18.62
C HIS A 195 -13.59 -26.58 18.80
N GLY A 196 -13.30 -25.89 17.69
CA GLY A 196 -12.64 -24.60 17.69
C GLY A 196 -11.17 -24.71 18.09
N ASP A 197 -10.52 -25.83 17.79
CA ASP A 197 -9.11 -26.09 18.09
C ASP A 197 -8.19 -25.85 16.88
N GLY A 198 -8.75 -25.40 15.75
CA GLY A 198 -8.07 -25.18 14.49
C GLY A 198 -8.01 -26.42 13.59
N HIS A 199 -8.53 -27.57 14.03
CA HIS A 199 -8.52 -28.80 13.26
C HIS A 199 -9.80 -28.96 12.41
N PHE A 200 -9.71 -28.51 11.16
CA PHE A 200 -10.80 -28.62 10.19
C PHE A 200 -10.92 -30.04 9.60
N VAL A 201 -12.14 -30.58 9.60
CA VAL A 201 -12.50 -31.85 8.95
C VAL A 201 -13.55 -31.64 7.87
N ALA A 202 -13.56 -32.48 6.84
CA ALA A 202 -14.57 -32.41 5.79
C ALA A 202 -16.00 -32.52 6.39
N ALA A 203 -16.89 -31.63 5.98
CA ALA A 203 -18.28 -31.69 6.39
C ALA A 203 -18.93 -32.96 5.83
N SER A 204 -19.34 -33.88 6.71
CA SER A 204 -20.03 -35.11 6.33
C SER A 204 -21.39 -34.78 5.70
N GLY A 205 -21.57 -35.12 4.41
CA GLY A 205 -22.86 -35.04 3.72
C GLY A 205 -22.92 -34.25 2.40
N GLN A 206 -21.81 -33.71 1.86
CA GLN A 206 -21.84 -33.15 0.49
C GLN A 206 -21.68 -34.26 -0.57
N PRO A 207 -22.54 -34.32 -1.60
CA PRO A 207 -22.28 -35.18 -2.74
C PRO A 207 -21.00 -34.72 -3.43
N SER A 208 -20.08 -35.64 -3.68
CA SER A 208 -19.00 -35.42 -4.63
C SER A 208 -19.62 -35.00 -5.96
N THR A 209 -19.32 -33.79 -6.42
CA THR A 209 -19.68 -33.37 -7.78
C THR A 209 -19.01 -34.36 -8.74
N PRO A 210 -19.77 -35.11 -9.55
CA PRO A 210 -19.15 -36.04 -10.48
C PRO A 210 -18.43 -35.24 -11.57
N ASN A 211 -17.18 -35.64 -11.81
CA ASN A 211 -16.31 -35.13 -12.86
C ASN A 211 -17.03 -35.22 -14.23
N PRO A 212 -17.26 -34.10 -14.96
CA PRO A 212 -17.83 -34.15 -16.29
C PRO A 212 -16.70 -34.47 -17.28
N ARG A 213 -16.18 -35.69 -17.22
CA ARG A 213 -15.41 -36.27 -18.31
C ARG A 213 -15.95 -37.65 -18.60
N HIS A 214 -16.96 -37.69 -19.46
CA HIS A 214 -17.17 -38.72 -20.48
C HIS A 214 -18.48 -38.43 -21.23
N ARG A 215 -18.39 -37.73 -22.36
CA ARG A 215 -18.99 -38.10 -23.65
C ARG A 215 -18.56 -37.12 -24.74
#